data_AF-A0A924TFN6-F1
#
_entry.id   AF-A0A924TFN6-F1
#
_cell.length_a   1.000
_cell.length_b   1.000
_cell.length_c   1.000
_cell.angle_alpha   90.00
_cell.angle_beta   90.00
_cell.angle_gamma   90.00
#
_symmetry.space_group_name_H-M   'P 1'
#
loop_
_entity.id
_entity.type
_entity.pdbx_description
1 polymer ?
#
loop_
_entity_poly.entity_id
_entity_poly.type
_entity_poly.pdbx_seq_one_letter_code
_entity_poly.pdbx_strand_id
1 'polypeptide(L)' 'MAFPNQVQQPDQPLEVVIMAAGKGTRMKSTLPKVLHRLGGRTLLGHVLDCAAQLSAKRAVVITGHGAMQVEAA' A
#
# COMPACT_ATOMS: atom_id res chain seq x y z
N MET A 1 21.37 11.38 0.32
CA MET A 1 21.45 10.03 -0.30
C MET A 1 20.09 9.74 -0.91
N ALA A 2 19.96 9.85 -2.24
CA ALA A 2 18.76 9.45 -2.95
C ALA A 2 18.86 7.94 -3.22
N PHE A 3 17.79 7.18 -2.95
CA PHE A 3 17.68 5.81 -3.44
C PHE A 3 17.23 5.90 -4.90
N PRO A 4 18.08 5.58 -5.89
CA PRO A 4 17.67 5.62 -7.28
C PRO A 4 16.86 4.35 -7.55
N ASN A 5 15.54 4.42 -7.39
CA ASN A 5 14.66 3.40 -7.94
C ASN A 5 14.20 3.91 -9.31
N GLN A 6 15.05 3.75 -10.33
CA GLN A 6 14.58 3.90 -11.70
C GLN A 6 13.64 2.72 -11.96
N VAL A 7 12.35 3.00 -11.78
CA VAL A 7 11.29 2.05 -12.04
C VAL A 7 11.26 1.81 -13.54
N GLN A 8 11.85 0.70 -13.95
CA GLN A 8 11.84 0.25 -15.33
C GLN A 8 10.40 -0.10 -15.69
N GLN A 9 9.85 0.56 -16.70
CA GLN A 9 8.49 0.29 -17.12
C GLN A 9 8.38 -1.17 -17.59
N PRO A 10 7.40 -1.93 -17.09
CA PRO A 10 7.22 -3.31 -17.48
C PRO A 10 6.78 -3.36 -18.96
N ASP A 11 7.45 -4.19 -19.75
CA ASP A 11 7.19 -4.40 -21.19
C ASP A 11 5.81 -5.08 -21.44
N GLN A 12 5.16 -5.53 -20.37
CA GLN A 12 3.83 -6.13 -20.36
C GLN A 12 2.92 -5.43 -19.34
N PRO A 13 1.58 -5.46 -19.55
CA PRO A 13 0.64 -4.85 -18.62
C PRO A 13 0.81 -5.43 -17.20
N LEU A 14 1.16 -4.56 -16.25
CA LEU A 14 1.39 -4.92 -14.85
C LEU A 14 0.11 -4.81 -14.03
N GLU A 15 -0.15 -5.81 -13.21
CA GLU A 15 -1.26 -5.88 -12.26
C GLU A 15 -0.68 -6.05 -10.85
N VAL A 16 -1.12 -5.23 -9.89
CA VAL A 16 -0.59 -5.21 -8.52
C VAL A 16 -1.66 -5.68 -7.54
N VAL A 17 -1.29 -6.59 -6.65
CA VAL A 17 -2.14 -7.04 -5.53
C VAL A 17 -1.47 -6.68 -4.20
N ILE A 18 -2.13 -5.85 -3.40
CA ILE A 18 -1.62 -5.33 -2.12
C ILE A 18 -2.30 -6.09 -0.98
N MET A 19 -1.52 -6.85 -0.22
CA MET A 19 -2.02 -7.62 0.92
C MET A 19 -2.13 -6.75 2.19
N ALA A 20 -3.31 -6.18 2.44
CA ALA A 20 -3.59 -5.26 3.54
C ALA A 20 -4.54 -5.83 4.62
N ALA A 21 -4.80 -7.14 4.61
CA ALA A 21 -5.80 -7.81 5.47
C ALA A 21 -5.30 -8.23 6.88
N GLY A 22 -4.04 -7.96 7.21
CA GLY A 22 -3.41 -8.43 8.44
C GLY A 22 -3.85 -7.65 9.69
N LYS A 23 -4.04 -8.37 10.81
CA LYS A 23 -4.47 -7.80 12.11
C LYS A 23 -3.49 -6.81 12.76
N GLY A 24 -2.21 -6.81 12.37
CA GLY A 24 -1.22 -5.85 12.90
C GLY A 24 -0.91 -6.00 14.39
N THR A 25 -1.01 -7.20 14.98
CA THR A 25 -0.93 -7.43 16.45
C THR A 25 0.33 -6.88 17.13
N ARG A 26 1.47 -6.86 16.43
CA ARG A 26 2.72 -6.28 16.96
C ARG A 26 2.72 -4.76 17.06
N MET A 27 1.77 -4.08 16.41
CA MET A 27 1.65 -2.62 16.48
C MET A 27 1.03 -2.12 17.78
N LYS A 28 0.37 -3.01 18.55
CA LYS A 28 -0.30 -2.68 19.83
C LYS A 28 -1.19 -1.42 19.71
N SER A 29 -1.91 -1.31 18.60
CA SER A 29 -2.74 -0.17 18.22
C SER A 29 -4.09 -0.67 17.72
N THR A 30 -5.15 0.11 17.95
CA THR A 30 -6.49 -0.15 17.40
C THR A 30 -6.62 0.36 15.96
N LEU A 31 -5.70 1.22 15.51
CA LEU A 31 -5.61 1.66 14.13
C LEU A 31 -5.06 0.52 13.26
N PRO A 32 -5.70 0.16 12.14
CA PRO A 32 -5.16 -0.83 11.21
C PRO A 32 -3.74 -0.46 10.78
N LYS A 33 -2.84 -1.47 10.73
CA LYS A 33 -1.41 -1.27 10.43
C LYS A 33 -1.19 -0.37 9.21
N VAL A 34 -1.95 -0.61 8.15
CA VAL A 34 -1.79 0.06 6.86
C VAL A 34 -2.18 1.55 6.88
N LEU A 35 -2.94 1.97 7.89
CA LEU A 35 -3.35 3.37 8.08
C LEU A 35 -2.40 4.16 9.00
N HIS A 36 -1.43 3.50 9.65
CA HIS A 36 -0.37 4.23 10.35
C HIS A 36 0.38 5.14 9.39
N ARG A 37 0.77 6.32 9.86
CA ARG A 37 1.43 7.33 9.02
C ARG A 37 2.94 7.28 9.14
N LEU A 38 3.62 7.46 8.01
CA LEU A 38 5.05 7.68 7.88
C LEU A 38 5.26 8.90 6.97
N GLY A 39 5.95 9.93 7.45
CA GLY A 39 6.16 11.16 6.66
C GLY A 39 4.84 11.84 6.23
N GLY A 40 3.81 11.80 7.07
CA GLY A 40 2.50 12.42 6.80
C GLY A 40 1.54 11.60 5.93
N ARG A 41 1.99 10.53 5.26
CA ARG A 41 1.14 9.62 4.45
C ARG A 41 0.94 8.27 5.13
N THR A 42 -0.17 7.61 4.86
CA THR A 42 -0.43 6.24 5.36
C THR A 42 0.57 5.26 4.74
N LEU A 43 0.89 4.18 5.46
CA LEU A 43 1.70 3.10 4.91
C LEU A 43 1.10 2.52 3.62
N LEU A 44 -0.24 2.40 3.55
CA LEU A 44 -0.94 2.00 2.33
C LEU A 44 -0.72 3.00 1.19
N GLY A 45 -0.79 4.30 1.49
CA GLY A 45 -0.60 5.36 0.52
C GLY A 45 0.77 5.28 -0.16
N HIS A 46 1.84 5.02 0.60
CA HIS A 46 3.17 4.82 0.02
C HIS A 46 3.23 3.65 -0.97
N VAL A 47 2.51 2.55 -0.68
CA VAL A 47 2.48 1.38 -1.56
C VAL A 47 1.64 1.66 -2.82
N LEU A 48 0.51 2.36 -2.67
CA LEU A 48 -0.31 2.79 -3.80
C LEU A 48 0.45 3.74 -4.73
N ASP A 49 1.19 4.70 -4.16
CA ASP A 49 2.05 5.61 -4.94
C ASP A 49 3.12 4.83 -5.71
N CYS A 50 3.72 3.81 -5.10
CA CYS A 50 4.69 2.94 -5.78
C CYS A 50 4.03 2.15 -6.93
N ALA A 51 2.84 1.59 -6.71
CA ALA A 51 2.09 0.89 -7.74
C ALA A 51 1.75 1.82 -8.94
N ALA A 52 1.41 3.07 -8.65
CA ALA A 52 1.18 4.09 -9.67
C ALA A 52 2.47 4.43 -10.44
N GLN A 53 3.62 4.57 -9.75
CA GLN A 53 4.92 4.82 -10.39
C GLN A 53 5.36 3.65 -11.29
N LEU A 54 4.97 2.42 -10.94
CA LEU A 54 5.17 1.22 -11.77
C LEU A 54 4.26 1.17 -13.00
N SER A 55 3.39 2.18 -13.21
CA SER A 55 2.39 2.20 -14.28
C SER A 55 1.50 0.95 -14.26
N ALA A 56 1.15 0.46 -13.07
CA ALA A 56 0.25 -0.67 -12.92
C ALA A 56 -1.11 -0.36 -13.54
N LYS A 57 -1.57 -1.22 -14.44
CA LYS A 57 -2.88 -1.13 -15.09
C LYS A 57 -4.02 -1.26 -14.08
N ARG A 58 -3.82 -2.06 -13.04
CA ARG A 58 -4.75 -2.21 -11.92
C ARG A 58 -3.97 -2.45 -10.63
N ALA A 59 -4.46 -1.86 -9.55
CA ALA A 59 -4.04 -2.19 -8.19
C ALA A 59 -5.27 -2.67 -7.39
N VAL A 60 -5.17 -3.86 -6.81
CA VAL A 60 -6.22 -4.45 -5.97
C VAL A 60 -5.71 -4.52 -4.53
N VAL A 61 -6.43 -3.90 -3.61
CA VAL A 61 -6.12 -3.96 -2.18
C VAL A 61 -6.99 -5.03 -1.54
N ILE A 62 -6.36 -6.04 -0.92
CA ILE A 62 -7.07 -7.05 -0.15
C ILE A 62 -7.19 -6.56 1.29
N THR A 63 -8.41 -6.24 1.72
CA THR A 63 -8.75 -5.80 3.07
C THR A 63 -9.25 -6.97 3.93
N GLY A 64 -9.23 -6.79 5.25
CA GLY A 64 -9.59 -7.84 6.21
C GLY A 64 -9.93 -7.27 7.57
N HIS A 65 -9.13 -7.56 8.60
CA HIS A 65 -9.35 -6.96 9.91
C HIS A 65 -9.29 -5.43 9.83
N GLY A 66 -10.36 -4.75 10.23
CA GLY A 66 -10.47 -3.28 10.09
C GLY A 66 -10.79 -2.80 8.68
N ALA A 67 -11.30 -3.67 7.79
CA ALA A 67 -11.63 -3.34 6.40
C ALA A 67 -12.45 -2.05 6.24
N MET A 68 -13.52 -1.87 7.02
CA MET A 68 -14.33 -0.64 6.96
C MET A 68 -13.52 0.64 7.17
N GLN A 69 -12.54 0.62 8.07
CA GLN A 69 -11.68 1.78 8.32
C GLN A 69 -10.69 2.00 7.17
N VAL A 70 -10.19 0.91 6.57
CA VAL A 70 -9.24 0.96 5.45
C VAL A 70 -9.92 1.43 4.17
N GLU A 71 -11.15 0.99 3.92
CA GLU A 71 -11.94 1.34 2.72
C GLU A 71 -12.51 2.76 2.78
N ALA A 72 -12.69 3.32 3.97
CA ALA A 72 -13.18 4.69 4.18
C ALA A 72 -12.07 5.76 4.22
N ALA A 73 -10.79 5.36 4.18
CA ALA A 73 -9.63 6.24 4.35
C ALA A 73 -9.04 6.70 3.01
#